data_AF-A0A8I1I4Y7-F1
#
_entry.id   AF-A0A8I1I4Y7-F1
#
_cell.length_a   1.000
_cell.length_b   1.000
_cell.length_c   1.000
_cell.angle_alpha   90.00
_cell.angle_beta   90.00
_cell.angle_gamma   90.00
#
_symmetry.space_group_name_H-M   'P 1'
#
loop_
_entity.id
_entity.type
_entity.pdbx_description
1 polymer ?
#
loop_
_entity_poly.entity_id
_entity_poly.type
_entity_poly.pdbx_seq_one_letter_code
_entity_poly.pdbx_strand_id
1 'polypeptide(L)' 'MAGTNDSTILDSPHLGHLWETFVLSELRKSLFLRHPEATLWFYRDQQKEADFVISYGSKLYLLDAKWKEIPPQSAFKNL' A
#
# COMPACT_ATOMS: atom_id res chain seq x y z
N MET A 1 -16.70 9.89 16.28
CA MET A 1 -15.56 9.08 15.80
C MET A 1 -15.89 7.64 16.07
N ALA A 2 -16.22 6.86 15.05
CA ALA A 2 -16.61 5.46 15.25
C ALA A 2 -15.34 4.66 15.59
N GLY A 3 -15.21 4.28 16.87
CA GLY A 3 -14.22 3.30 17.28
C GLY A 3 -14.54 1.98 16.60
N THR A 4 -13.59 1.46 15.83
CA THR A 4 -13.67 0.11 15.28
C THR A 4 -13.54 -0.86 16.44
N ASN A 5 -14.61 -1.54 16.82
CA ASN A 5 -14.49 -2.72 17.69
C ASN A 5 -13.68 -3.78 16.92
N ASP A 6 -12.77 -4.48 17.60
CA ASP A 6 -11.88 -5.50 17.00
C ASP A 6 -12.63 -6.52 16.14
N SER A 7 -13.86 -6.86 16.50
CA SER A 7 -14.72 -7.81 15.78
C SER A 7 -15.31 -7.31 14.45
N THR A 8 -15.18 -6.01 14.15
CA THR A 8 -15.83 -5.37 12.98
C THR A 8 -14.83 -4.80 11.97
N ILE A 9 -13.54 -4.79 12.31
CA ILE A 9 -12.52 -4.14 11.49
C ILE A 9 -12.33 -4.85 10.14
N LEU A 10 -12.55 -6.17 10.10
CA LEU A 10 -12.45 -6.98 8.88
C LEU A 10 -13.54 -6.67 7.86
N ASP A 11 -14.69 -6.19 8.31
CA ASP A 11 -15.80 -5.79 7.43
C ASP A 11 -15.84 -4.27 7.21
N SER A 12 -14.90 -3.54 7.81
CA SER A 12 -14.83 -2.09 7.72
C SER A 12 -14.42 -1.66 6.31
N PRO A 13 -15.04 -0.62 5.73
CA PRO A 13 -14.57 0.00 4.49
C PRO A 13 -13.16 0.59 4.63
N HIS A 14 -12.65 0.75 5.86
CA HIS A 14 -11.30 1.27 6.12
C HIS A 14 -10.22 0.19 6.19
N LEU A 15 -10.56 -1.10 6.13
CA LEU A 15 -9.58 -2.19 6.23
C LEU A 15 -8.44 -2.05 5.21
N GLY A 16 -8.77 -1.68 3.97
CA GLY A 16 -7.78 -1.44 2.92
C GLY A 16 -6.79 -0.33 3.30
N HIS A 17 -7.30 0.83 3.71
CA HIS A 17 -6.45 1.96 4.11
C HIS A 17 -5.59 1.65 5.34
N LEU A 18 -6.12 0.89 6.31
CA LEU A 18 -5.36 0.44 7.48
C LEU A 18 -4.22 -0.49 7.06
N TRP A 19 -4.49 -1.42 6.17
CA TRP A 19 -3.49 -2.33 5.62
C TRP A 19 -2.42 -1.58 4.82
N GLU A 20 -2.81 -0.69 3.91
CA GLU A 20 -1.89 0.17 3.15
C GLU A 20 -1.00 1.01 4.09
N THR A 21 -1.57 1.59 5.14
CA THR A 21 -0.83 2.37 6.14
C THR A 21 0.17 1.52 6.92
N PHE A 22 -0.20 0.29 7.26
CA PHE A 22 0.70 -0.66 7.91
C PHE A 22 1.87 -1.01 6.97
N VAL A 23 1.57 -1.40 5.72
CA VAL A 23 2.60 -1.74 4.71
C VAL A 23 3.54 -0.55 4.45
N LEU A 24 3.01 0.67 4.35
CA LEU A 24 3.81 1.89 4.21
C LEU A 24 4.81 2.04 5.37
N SER A 25 4.37 1.81 6.60
CA SER A 25 5.21 1.93 7.79
C SER A 25 6.33 0.89 7.80
N GLU A 26 6.05 -0.35 7.41
CA GLU A 26 7.07 -1.40 7.29
C GLU A 26 8.04 -1.15 6.13
N LEU A 27 7.54 -0.72 4.96
CA LEU A 27 8.38 -0.37 3.82
C LEU A 27 9.34 0.77 4.17
N ARG A 28 8.88 1.83 4.83
CA ARG A 28 9.73 2.95 5.25
C ARG A 28 10.86 2.50 6.18
N LYS A 29 10.54 1.67 7.18
CA LYS A 29 11.55 1.12 8.11
C LYS A 29 12.54 0.22 7.37
N SER A 30 12.05 -0.67 6.53
CA SER A 30 12.88 -1.62 5.77
C SER A 30 13.82 -0.89 4.81
N LEU A 31 13.32 0.07 4.03
CA LEU A 31 14.12 0.88 3.12
C LEU A 31 15.16 1.69 3.89
N PHE A 32 14.78 2.36 4.97
CA PHE A 32 15.74 3.11 5.79
C PHE A 32 16.91 2.24 6.30
N LEU A 33 16.62 0.99 6.70
CA LEU A 33 17.64 0.09 7.26
C LEU A 33 18.48 -0.64 6.21
N ARG A 34 17.93 -0.92 5.02
CA ARG A 34 18.57 -1.79 4.02
C ARG A 34 18.97 -1.09 2.73
N HIS A 35 18.23 -0.04 2.35
CA HIS A 35 18.38 0.70 1.10
C HIS A 35 18.10 2.20 1.32
N PRO A 36 18.89 2.89 2.17
CA PRO A 36 18.63 4.30 2.52
C PRO A 36 18.68 5.26 1.33
N GLU A 37 19.28 4.85 0.21
CA GLU A 37 19.30 5.56 -1.07
C GLU A 37 18.00 5.41 -1.88
N ALA A 38 17.16 4.42 -1.54
CA ALA A 38 15.87 4.23 -2.18
C ALA A 38 14.90 5.34 -1.76
N THR A 39 14.08 5.79 -2.72
CA THR A 39 13.00 6.75 -2.42
C THR A 39 11.65 6.11 -2.61
N LEU A 40 10.74 6.37 -1.68
CA LEU A 40 9.37 5.86 -1.67
C LEU A 40 8.38 6.99 -2.00
N TRP A 41 7.54 6.77 -3.01
CA TRP A 41 6.54 7.71 -3.51
C TRP A 41 5.16 7.06 -3.61
N PHE A 42 4.15 7.89 -3.83
CA PHE A 42 2.81 7.49 -4.27
C PHE A 42 2.64 7.94 -5.73
N TYR A 43 1.90 7.19 -6.54
CA TYR A 43 1.67 7.55 -7.93
C TYR A 43 0.19 7.52 -8.29
N ARG A 44 -0.25 8.58 -8.97
CA ARG A 44 -1.59 8.67 -9.54
C ARG A 44 -1.58 9.57 -10.78
N ASP A 45 -2.20 9.10 -11.85
CA ASP A 45 -2.58 9.93 -13.00
C ASP A 45 -4.10 9.89 -13.22
N GLN A 46 -4.58 10.26 -14.42
CA GLN A 46 -6.01 10.27 -14.72
C GLN A 46 -6.65 8.87 -14.77
N GLN A 47 -5.87 7.82 -15.03
CA GLN A 47 -6.36 6.45 -15.28
C GLN A 47 -5.68 5.39 -14.40
N LYS A 48 -4.47 5.64 -13.92
CA LYS A 48 -3.62 4.68 -13.22
C LYS A 48 -3.26 5.17 -11.84
N GLU A 49 -3.12 4.21 -10.94
CA GLU A 49 -2.76 4.42 -9.55
C GLU A 49 -1.85 3.27 -9.12
N ALA A 50 -0.85 3.58 -8.31
CA ALA A 50 -0.06 2.59 -7.61
C ALA A 50 0.05 3.03 -6.15
N ASP A 51 -0.24 2.12 -5.23
CA ASP A 51 -0.20 2.41 -3.79
C ASP A 51 1.21 2.87 -3.38
N PHE A 52 2.25 2.28 -3.96
CA PHE A 52 3.64 2.67 -3.74
C PHE A 52 4.50 2.62 -5.01
N VAL A 53 5.45 3.54 -5.12
CA VAL A 53 6.54 3.50 -6.10
C VAL A 53 7.87 3.62 -5.40
N ILE A 54 8.74 2.63 -5.57
CA ILE A 54 10.11 2.65 -5.04
C ILE A 54 11.07 2.93 -6.20
N SER A 55 11.82 4.02 -6.08
CA SER A 55 12.97 4.31 -6.95
C SER A 55 14.24 3.82 -6.29
N TYR A 56 14.95 2.90 -6.94
CA TYR A 56 16.20 2.34 -6.45
C TYR A 56 17.16 2.06 -7.62
N GLY A 57 18.31 2.74 -7.60
CA GLY A 57 19.22 2.75 -8.76
C GLY A 57 18.53 3.31 -10.00
N SER A 58 18.55 2.55 -11.10
CA SER A 58 17.89 2.88 -12.36
C SER A 58 16.52 2.22 -12.55
N LYS A 59 15.95 1.66 -11.48
CA LYS A 59 14.70 0.89 -11.53
C LYS A 59 13.59 1.57 -10.73
N LEU A 60 12.38 1.45 -11.25
CA LEU A 60 11.15 1.74 -10.55
C LEU A 60 10.42 0.43 -10.24
N TYR A 61 9.96 0.29 -9.01
CA TYR A 61 9.12 -0.81 -8.56
C TYR A 61 7.76 -0.25 -8.18
N LEU A 62 6.71 -0.71 -8.84
CA LEU A 62 5.32 -0.35 -8.54
C LEU A 62 4.73 -1.45 -7.68
N LEU A 63 4.11 -1.09 -6.56
CA LEU A 63 3.52 -2.03 -5.61
C LEU A 63 2.10 -1.62 -5.26
N ASP A 64 1.24 -2.62 -5.17
CA ASP A 64 -0.12 -2.51 -4.65
C ASP A 64 -0.25 -3.35 -3.37
N ALA A 65 -0.81 -2.78 -2.31
CA ALA A 65 -1.04 -3.47 -1.04
C ALA A 65 -2.49 -3.93 -0.93
N LYS A 66 -2.70 -5.24 -0.98
CA LYS A 66 -4.04 -5.83 -0.81
C LYS A 66 -4.05 -6.69 0.45
N TRP A 67 -5.15 -6.60 1.21
CA TRP A 67 -5.34 -7.34 2.47
C TRP A 67 -5.29 -8.87 2.28
N LYS A 68 -5.77 -9.35 1.13
CA LYS A 68 -5.76 -10.77 0.78
C LYS A 68 -4.58 -11.08 -0.13
N GLU A 69 -3.93 -12.22 0.11
CA GLU A 69 -2.89 -12.77 -0.75
C GLU A 69 -3.37 -12.98 -2.19
N ILE A 70 -4.59 -13.53 -2.32
CA ILE A 70 -5.31 -13.64 -3.60
C ILE A 70 -6.48 -12.65 -3.56
N PRO A 71 -6.27 -11.39 -3.98
CA PRO A 71 -7.31 -10.39 -4.00
C PRO A 71 -8.36 -10.72 -5.08
N PRO A 72 -9.66 -10.48 -4.82
CA PRO A 72 -10.67 -10.56 -5.85
C PRO A 72 -10.47 -9.46 -6.91
N GLN A 73 -11.02 -9.65 -8.11
CA GLN A 73 -10.91 -8.67 -9.20
C GLN A 73 -11.40 -7.27 -8.78
N SER A 74 -12.42 -7.19 -7.93
CA SER A 74 -12.98 -5.94 -7.41
C SER A 74 -12.02 -5.13 -6.54
N ALA A 75 -10.92 -5.72 -6.06
CA ALA A 75 -9.89 -5.03 -5.28
C ALA A 75 -8.91 -4.24 -6.16
N PHE A 76 -8.90 -4.47 -7.48
CA PHE A 76 -8.08 -3.72 -8.43
C PHE A 76 -8.91 -2.55 -8.95
N LYS A 77 -8.48 -1.34 -8.60
CA LYS A 77 -9.25 -0.14 -8.91
C LYS A 77 -9.08 0.34 -10.35
N ASN A 78 -7.93 0.15 -11.01
CA ASN A 78 -7.73 0.50 -12.43
C ASN A 78 -6.47 -0.19 -13.03
N LEU A 79 -6.61 -1.41 -13.54
CA LEU A 79 -5.61 -2.03 -14.43
C LEU A 79 -6.19 -2.22 -15.83
#